data_AF-A0A8J3FDU9-F1
#
_entry.id   AF-A0A8J3FDU9-F1
#
_cell.length_a   1.000
_cell.length_b   1.000
_cell.length_c   1.000
_cell.angle_alpha   90.00
_cell.angle_beta   90.00
_cell.angle_gamma   90.00
#
_symmetry.space_group_name_H-M   'P 1'
#
loop_
_entity.id
_entity.type
_entity.pdbx_description
1 polymer ?
#
loop_
_entity_poly.entity_id
_entity_poly.type
_entity_poly.pdbx_seq_one_letter_code
_entity_poly.pdbx_strand_id
1 'polypeptide(L)' 'MPSHTPPPYPPPEVPPSRKDPTVRIRLHGTPADIAAALPVLAEVLDIHTVSRTYTDRTTSTHARVYLDAEPRPTREDR' A
#
# COMPACT_ATOMS: atom_id res chain seq x y z
N MET A 1 12.03 -33.86 -48.99
CA MET A 1 11.09 -32.79 -48.62
C MET A 1 11.33 -32.45 -47.16
N PRO A 2 11.79 -31.25 -46.78
CA PRO A 2 12.07 -30.94 -45.38
C PRO A 2 10.80 -30.48 -44.66
N SER A 3 10.47 -31.18 -43.57
CA SER A 3 9.28 -30.94 -42.75
C SER A 3 9.56 -29.92 -41.64
N HIS A 4 8.75 -28.85 -41.66
CA HIS A 4 8.11 -28.14 -40.54
C HIS A 4 8.92 -27.85 -39.26
N THR A 5 9.33 -26.59 -39.09
CA THR A 5 9.70 -26.01 -37.78
C THR A 5 8.43 -25.52 -37.08
N PRO A 6 8.15 -25.86 -35.81
CA PRO A 6 7.02 -25.26 -35.10
C PRO A 6 7.29 -23.79 -34.76
N PRO A 7 6.26 -22.92 -34.71
CA PRO A 7 6.45 -21.53 -34.32
C PRO A 7 6.82 -21.42 -32.84
N PRO A 8 7.65 -20.43 -32.44
CA PRO A 8 7.87 -20.15 -31.03
C PRO A 8 6.58 -19.58 -30.43
N TYR A 9 6.11 -20.19 -29.34
CA TYR A 9 5.02 -19.62 -28.54
C TYR A 9 5.40 -18.20 -28.09
N PRO A 10 4.56 -17.17 -28.30
CA PRO A 10 4.73 -15.92 -27.58
C PRO A 10 4.45 -16.18 -26.09
N PRO A 11 5.21 -15.59 -25.16
CA PRO A 11 4.87 -15.66 -23.75
C PRO A 11 3.47 -15.05 -23.55
N PRO A 12 2.64 -15.55 -22.61
CA PRO A 12 1.39 -14.89 -22.29
C PRO A 12 1.73 -13.45 -21.87
N GLU A 13 1.11 -12.47 -22.52
CA GLU A 13 1.14 -11.08 -22.07
C GLU A 13 0.67 -11.07 -20.62
N VAL A 14 1.63 -10.94 -19.70
CA VAL A 14 1.33 -10.63 -18.31
C VAL A 14 0.66 -9.25 -18.39
N PRO A 15 -0.63 -9.10 -18.04
CA PRO A 15 -1.21 -7.77 -18.04
C PRO A 15 -0.30 -6.90 -17.18
N PRO A 16 0.04 -5.67 -17.62
CA PRO A 16 0.88 -4.80 -16.81
C PRO A 16 0.19 -4.71 -15.45
N SER A 17 0.84 -5.26 -14.44
CA SER A 17 0.41 -5.10 -13.07
C SER A 17 0.52 -3.61 -12.84
N ARG A 18 -0.60 -2.90 -13.00
CA ARG A 18 -0.72 -1.50 -12.63
C ARG A 18 -0.60 -1.53 -11.11
N LYS A 19 0.64 -1.55 -10.64
CA LYS A 19 0.97 -1.22 -9.28
C LYS A 19 0.85 0.28 -9.25
N ASP A 20 -0.34 0.76 -8.90
CA ASP A 20 -0.46 2.10 -8.38
C ASP A 20 0.64 2.30 -7.32
N PRO A 21 1.27 3.48 -7.24
CA PRO A 21 2.43 3.67 -6.40
C PRO A 21 2.03 3.46 -4.93
N THR A 22 2.33 2.28 -4.40
CA THR A 22 2.10 1.94 -3.00
C THR A 22 3.05 2.79 -2.14
N VAL A 23 2.49 3.66 -1.31
CA VAL A 23 3.22 4.45 -0.33
C VAL A 23 3.28 3.73 1.01
N ARG A 24 4.45 3.83 1.66
CA ARG A 24 4.68 3.32 3.01
C ARG A 24 4.77 4.47 3.99
N ILE A 25 3.82 4.55 4.92
CA ILE A 25 3.71 5.64 5.88
C ILE A 25 4.00 5.11 7.28
N ARG A 26 4.90 5.77 8.01
CA ARG A 26 5.16 5.49 9.42
C ARG A 26 4.46 6.53 10.29
N LEU A 27 3.43 6.11 11.02
CA LEU A 27 2.81 6.95 12.06
C LEU A 27 3.51 6.72 13.39
N HIS A 28 3.81 7.82 14.08
CA HIS A 28 4.42 7.82 15.41
C HIS A 28 3.71 8.85 16.27
N GLY A 29 3.25 8.45 17.45
CA GLY A 29 2.48 9.30 18.35
C GLY A 29 1.92 8.49 19.52
N THR A 30 1.07 9.09 20.34
CA THR A 30 0.38 8.31 21.37
C THR A 30 -0.63 7.33 20.71
N PRO A 31 -1.01 6.24 21.39
CA PRO A 31 -2.07 5.36 20.88
C PRO A 31 -3.37 6.11 20.55
N ALA A 32 -3.70 7.16 21.31
CA ALA A 32 -4.87 8.00 21.06
C ALA A 32 -4.72 8.82 19.78
N ASP A 33 -3.56 9.44 19.56
CA ASP A 33 -3.30 10.21 18.33
C ASP A 33 -3.31 9.32 17.09
N ILE A 34 -2.72 8.11 17.19
CA ILE A 34 -2.72 7.15 16.08
C ILE A 34 -4.15 6.71 15.76
N ALA A 35 -4.96 6.39 16.78
CA ALA A 35 -6.35 6.01 16.60
C ALA A 35 -7.18 7.14 15.97
N ALA A 36 -6.91 8.40 16.33
CA ALA A 36 -7.59 9.57 15.76
C ALA A 36 -7.13 9.90 14.34
N ALA A 37 -5.86 9.68 14.01
CA ALA A 37 -5.30 10.00 12.69
C ALA A 37 -5.68 8.99 11.60
N LEU A 38 -5.81 7.70 11.95
CA LEU A 38 -6.17 6.64 11.01
C LEU A 38 -7.45 6.91 10.18
N PRO A 39 -8.60 7.28 10.78
CA PRO A 39 -9.81 7.55 9.99
C PRO A 39 -9.63 8.75 9.06
N VAL A 40 -8.92 9.80 9.49
CA VAL A 40 -8.64 10.98 8.66
C VAL A 40 -7.76 10.62 7.45
N LEU A 41 -6.77 9.75 7.66
CA LEU A 41 -5.91 9.27 6.57
C LEU A 41 -6.67 8.37 5.59
N ALA A 42 -7.64 7.58 6.07
CA ALA A 42 -8.46 6.72 5.22
C ALA A 42 -9.41 7.49 4.27
N GLU A 43 -9.66 8.78 4.53
CA GLU A 43 -10.43 9.63 3.60
C GLU A 43 -9.65 9.92 2.31
N VAL A 44 -8.32 10.03 2.39
CA VAL A 44 -7.46 10.44 1.27
C VAL A 44 -6.53 9.32 0.76
N LEU A 45 -6.39 8.24 1.53
CA LEU A 45 -5.59 7.08 1.18
C LEU A 45 -6.44 5.83 1.18
N ASP A 46 -6.19 4.95 0.21
CA ASP A 46 -6.69 3.60 0.25
C ASP A 46 -5.70 2.73 1.04
N ILE A 47 -6.01 2.52 2.32
CA ILE A 47 -5.12 1.81 3.24
C ILE A 47 -5.33 0.30 3.06
N HIS A 48 -4.34 -0.40 2.52
CA HIS A 48 -4.41 -1.84 2.30
C HIS A 48 -3.99 -2.63 3.53
N THR A 49 -3.02 -2.13 4.28
CA THR A 49 -2.48 -2.85 5.44
C THR A 49 -2.08 -1.87 6.53
N VAL A 50 -2.47 -2.20 7.75
CA VAL A 50 -2.01 -1.54 8.98
C VAL A 50 -1.24 -2.57 9.79
N SER A 51 0.03 -2.29 10.04
CA SER A 51 0.87 -3.13 10.89
C SER A 51 0.40 -3.07 12.35
N ARG A 52 0.78 -4.08 13.13
CA ARG A 52 0.56 -4.07 14.58
C ARG A 52 1.19 -2.83 15.21
N THR A 53 0.57 -2.34 16.27
CA THR A 53 1.11 -1.23 17.06
C THR A 53 2.32 -1.72 17.84
N TYR A 54 3.46 -1.05 17.65
CA TYR A 54 4.68 -1.30 18.41
C TYR A 54 4.91 -0.15 19.39
N THR A 55 4.89 -0.43 20.68
CA THR A 55 5.26 0.55 21.70
C THR A 55 6.77 0.80 21.66
N ASP A 56 7.22 2.05 21.76
CA ASP A 56 8.64 2.36 21.56
C ASP A 56 9.52 1.84 22.71
N ARG A 57 9.10 2.02 23.98
CA ARG A 57 9.69 1.47 25.21
C ARG A 57 8.65 1.43 26.34
N THR A 58 8.85 0.61 27.38
CA THR A 58 7.94 0.47 28.53
C THR A 58 7.58 1.79 29.25
N THR A 59 8.45 2.80 29.18
CA THR A 59 8.23 4.14 29.76
C THR A 59 7.80 5.20 28.75
N SER A 60 7.70 4.87 27.46
CA SER A 60 7.31 5.81 26.41
C SER A 60 5.82 5.66 26.09
N THR A 61 5.08 6.75 26.20
CA THR A 61 3.66 6.82 25.80
C THR A 61 3.47 6.78 24.28
N HIS A 62 4.57 6.76 23.52
CA HIS A 62 4.54 6.72 22.07
C HIS A 62 4.56 5.29 21.52
N ALA A 63 3.80 5.11 20.46
CA ALA A 63 3.74 3.92 19.65
C ALA A 63 3.99 4.26 18.18
N ARG A 64 4.26 3.22 17.39
CA ARG A 64 4.40 3.30 15.94
C ARG A 64 3.52 2.29 15.23
N VAL A 65 2.98 2.69 14.09
CA VAL A 65 2.31 1.82 13.12
C VAL A 65 2.85 2.13 11.72
N TYR A 66 2.87 1.10 10.88
CA TYR A 66 3.24 1.23 9.48
C TYR A 66 2.00 0.97 8.64
N LEU A 67 1.77 1.84 7.65
CA LEU A 67 0.67 1.76 6.70
C LEU A 67 1.24 1.51 5.31
N ASP A 68 0.69 0.53 4.62
CA ASP A 68 0.84 0.38 3.18
C ASP A 68 -0.47 0.90 2.56
N ALA A 69 -0.37 1.92 1.70
CA ALA A 69 -1.54 2.58 1.14
C ALA A 69 -1.29 3.05 -0.29
N GLU A 70 -2.35 3.29 -1.03
CA GLU A 70 -2.33 3.98 -2.32
C GLU A 70 -3.05 5.33 -2.20
N PRO A 71 -2.64 6.36 -2.97
CA PRO A 71 -3.42 7.58 -3.05
C PRO A 71 -4.82 7.27 -3.57
N ARG A 72 -5.87 7.73 -2.88
CA ARG A 72 -7.20 7.69 -3.50
C ARG A 72 -7.22 8.68 -4.67
N PRO A 73 -7.87 8.32 -5.80
CA PRO A 73 -8.09 9.28 -6.86
C PRO A 73 -8.87 10.45 -6.27
N THR A 74 -8.24 11.63 -6.21
CA THR A 74 -8.90 12.82 -5.72
C THR A 74 -10.13 13.07 -6.59
N ARG A 75 -11.26 13.44 -5.97
CA ARG A 75 -12.41 14.00 -6.70
C ARG A 75 -12.05 15.39 -7.24
N GLU A 76 -11.05 15.49 -8.10
CA GLU A 76 -10.75 16.69 -8.89
C GLU A 76 -11.11 16.39 -10.34
N ASP A 77 -12.42 16.28 -10.56
CA ASP A 77 -13.11 16.50 -11.83
C ASP A 77 -14.51 17.02 -11.46
N ARG A 78 -14.58 18.29 -11.03
CA ARG A 78 -15.86 19.02 -10.94
C ARG A 78 -15.66 20.52 -11.09
#